data_AF-A0A7S4EU31-F1
#
_entry.id   AF-A0A7S4EU31-F1
#
_cell.length_a   1.000
_cell.length_b   1.000
_cell.length_c   1.000
_cell.angle_alpha   90.00
_cell.angle_beta   90.00
_cell.angle_gamma   90.00
#
_symmetry.space_group_name_H-M   'P 1'
#
loop_
_entity.id
_entity.type
_entity.pdbx_description
1 polymer ?
#
loop_
_entity_poly.entity_id
_entity_poly.type
_entity_poly.pdbx_seq_one_letter_code
_entity_poly.pdbx_strand_id
1 'polypeptide(L)'
;RHAALPRRYATLASSAGDTTVRGMADGEAAPALVQQLYQAASTAAAVFIAEADGSNQELTTVRESAGKIVSQKGQSAAEPVAKPMPSTASLKCSGKTETEPSKSYAGAVISHRFANVARTVCEVMDRFTLHDLGVDVQHAASSLRLFRGHISTQTVYSSDLFEIVAFFFPARSAIPLHDHPGMTVFSKVIYGSLTMESYDWVDQPSPTTLDEWSNRLEAAADRGDFKTATTAGACFAARQRADTILTPEAPTFILKPDFANIHAFSALSDTVVLDVLMPPYDEEGGRDCHYFEKVGARGRPGSVADVAQLRITSAPDWLVIKGSEYRGPRAIPAIQTDRRGD
;
A
#
# COMPACT_ATOMS: atom_id res chain seq x y z
N ARG A 1 -17.64 33.45 -24.42
CA ARG A 1 -18.87 33.33 -23.60
C ARG A 1 -18.45 32.68 -22.28
N HIS A 2 -17.77 33.43 -21.41
CA HIS A 2 -18.35 34.02 -20.20
C HIS A 2 -19.07 33.02 -19.30
N ALA A 3 -18.37 32.55 -18.27
CA ALA A 3 -18.87 32.60 -16.90
C ALA A 3 -17.65 32.70 -15.97
N ALA A 4 -17.64 33.73 -15.14
CA ALA A 4 -16.59 34.07 -14.20
C ALA A 4 -17.16 34.01 -12.78
N LEU A 5 -16.28 33.63 -11.83
CA LEU A 5 -16.24 34.01 -10.40
C LEU A 5 -17.22 33.34 -9.41
N PRO A 6 -16.88 33.23 -8.10
CA PRO A 6 -16.01 34.18 -7.38
C PRO A 6 -14.88 33.65 -6.47
N ARG A 7 -13.82 34.48 -6.44
CA ARG A 7 -12.87 34.66 -5.33
C ARG A 7 -13.58 35.21 -4.08
N ARG A 8 -13.43 34.54 -2.93
CA ARG A 8 -13.26 35.06 -1.54
C ARG A 8 -12.64 33.88 -0.76
N TYR A 9 -11.48 33.94 -0.13
CA TYR A 9 -11.03 34.88 0.90
C TYR A 9 -9.54 35.19 0.80
N ALA A 10 -9.21 36.44 1.14
CA ALA A 10 -7.88 36.98 1.29
C ALA A 10 -7.44 36.92 2.77
N THR A 11 -6.15 36.61 2.96
CA THR A 11 -5.21 37.14 3.96
C THR A 11 -5.72 37.50 5.36
N LEU A 12 -5.22 36.79 6.38
CA LEU A 12 -4.81 37.38 7.67
C LEU A 12 -3.51 36.73 8.13
N ALA A 13 -2.43 37.50 8.02
CA ALA A 13 -1.20 37.32 8.79
C ALA A 13 -1.11 38.51 9.75
N SER A 14 -1.07 38.24 11.06
CA SER A 14 -0.27 39.02 12.03
C SER A 14 -0.36 38.47 13.47
N SER A 15 0.82 38.24 14.03
CA SER A 15 1.26 38.49 15.42
C SER A 15 0.60 37.78 16.61
N ALA A 16 1.40 36.91 17.26
CA ALA A 16 1.69 36.81 18.71
C ALA A 16 2.16 35.36 18.99
N GLY A 17 3.19 35.03 19.75
CA GLY A 17 4.13 35.80 20.54
C GLY A 17 5.33 34.89 20.85
N ASP A 18 6.46 35.54 21.09
CA ASP A 18 7.71 34.94 21.56
C ASP A 18 7.47 34.23 22.90
N THR A 19 7.70 32.92 22.96
CA THR A 19 7.87 32.21 24.23
C THR A 19 9.02 31.23 24.09
N THR A 20 10.14 31.61 24.66
CA THR A 20 11.31 30.77 24.93
C THR A 20 10.88 29.48 25.66
N VAL A 21 11.05 28.32 25.02
CA VAL A 21 10.95 27.03 25.72
C VAL A 21 12.33 26.66 26.25
N ARG A 22 12.47 26.81 27.57
CA ARG A 22 13.52 26.19 28.38
C ARG A 22 13.47 24.67 28.18
N GLY A 23 14.66 24.07 28.07
CA GLY A 23 14.85 22.64 27.84
C GLY A 23 14.09 21.75 28.83
N MET A 24 13.58 20.65 28.31
CA MET A 24 13.16 19.49 29.09
C MET A 24 14.03 18.31 28.68
N ALA A 25 14.57 17.66 29.72
CA ALA A 25 15.41 16.49 29.66
C ALA A 25 14.57 15.22 29.43
N ASP A 26 15.16 14.28 28.70
CA ASP A 26 15.10 12.82 28.82
C ASP A 26 13.82 12.17 29.37
N GLY A 27 13.07 11.52 28.47
CA GLY A 27 12.01 10.56 28.81
C GLY A 27 10.78 10.64 27.90
N GLU A 28 10.94 10.62 26.58
CA GLU A 28 9.81 10.81 25.66
C GLU A 28 9.05 9.49 25.46
N ALA A 29 7.86 9.42 26.05
CA ALA A 29 6.89 8.37 25.78
C ALA A 29 6.64 8.28 24.27
N ALA A 30 6.64 7.07 23.70
CA ALA A 30 6.19 6.87 22.32
C ALA A 30 4.85 7.61 22.11
N PRO A 31 4.67 8.41 21.04
CA PRO A 31 3.36 8.92 20.70
C PRO A 31 2.47 7.71 20.46
N ALA A 32 1.44 7.65 21.29
CA ALA A 32 0.58 6.49 21.42
C ALA A 32 -0.02 6.01 20.09
N LEU A 33 -0.05 6.86 19.05
CA LEU A 33 -0.68 6.56 17.78
C LEU A 33 0.13 5.62 16.87
N VAL A 34 1.47 5.74 16.82
CA VAL A 34 2.33 4.79 16.08
C VAL A 34 2.19 3.39 16.68
N GLN A 35 2.20 3.29 18.02
CA GLN A 35 1.98 2.02 18.70
C GLN A 35 0.57 1.46 18.48
N GLN A 36 -0.47 2.31 18.52
CA GLN A 36 -1.85 1.91 18.21
C GLN A 36 -1.97 1.39 16.78
N LEU A 37 -1.34 2.05 15.80
CA LEU A 37 -1.38 1.64 14.41
C LEU A 37 -0.69 0.29 14.21
N TYR A 38 0.48 0.11 14.81
CA TYR A 38 1.16 -1.18 14.85
C TYR A 38 0.25 -2.28 15.41
N GLN A 39 -0.38 -2.08 16.57
CA GLN A 39 -1.26 -3.09 17.19
C GLN A 39 -2.49 -3.41 16.33
N ALA A 40 -3.12 -2.38 15.76
CA ALA A 40 -4.25 -2.53 14.85
C ALA A 40 -3.83 -3.29 13.57
N ALA A 41 -2.69 -2.94 13.00
CA ALA A 41 -2.15 -3.55 11.80
C ALA A 41 -1.74 -5.02 12.02
N SER A 42 -1.06 -5.34 13.12
CA SER A 42 -0.73 -6.72 13.49
C SER A 42 -1.98 -7.59 13.64
N THR A 43 -3.03 -7.04 14.26
CA THR A 43 -4.30 -7.76 14.44
C THR A 43 -5.01 -7.97 13.11
N ALA A 44 -5.02 -6.96 12.23
CA ALA A 44 -5.62 -7.06 10.90
C ALA A 44 -4.87 -8.07 10.01
N ALA A 45 -3.53 -8.01 9.98
CA ALA A 45 -2.71 -8.94 9.21
C ALA A 45 -2.95 -10.40 9.64
N ALA A 46 -3.04 -10.66 10.95
CA ALA A 46 -3.35 -12.00 11.46
C ALA A 46 -4.73 -12.51 10.99
N VAL A 47 -5.74 -11.64 10.92
CA VAL A 47 -7.08 -12.00 10.42
C VAL A 47 -7.05 -12.24 8.91
N PHE A 48 -6.40 -11.36 8.14
CA PHE A 48 -6.37 -11.46 6.68
C PHE A 48 -5.61 -12.69 6.19
N ILE A 49 -4.52 -13.05 6.86
CA ILE A 49 -3.74 -14.27 6.55
C ILE A 49 -4.53 -15.52 6.90
N ALA A 50 -5.17 -15.58 8.08
CA ALA A 50 -5.99 -16.71 8.47
C ALA A 50 -7.14 -16.97 7.49
N GLU A 51 -7.73 -15.90 6.94
CA GLU A 51 -8.75 -15.98 5.89
C GLU A 51 -8.20 -16.48 4.56
N ALA A 52 -7.04 -15.97 4.11
CA ALA A 52 -6.39 -16.41 2.88
C ALA A 52 -6.04 -17.91 2.91
N ASP A 53 -5.60 -18.42 4.05
CA ASP A 53 -5.25 -19.83 4.25
C ASP A 53 -6.47 -20.74 4.54
N GLY A 54 -7.68 -20.16 4.67
CA GLY A 54 -8.90 -20.89 5.02
C GLY A 54 -8.86 -21.53 6.42
N SER A 55 -7.95 -21.11 7.29
CA SER A 55 -7.73 -21.69 8.62
C SER A 55 -8.48 -20.89 9.69
N ASN A 56 -9.60 -21.44 10.20
CA ASN A 56 -10.36 -20.83 11.30
C ASN A 56 -9.75 -21.24 12.66
N GLN A 57 -8.46 -20.98 12.88
CA GLN A 57 -7.85 -21.19 14.20
C GLN A 57 -8.06 -19.97 15.09
N GLU A 58 -8.34 -20.20 16.38
CA GLU A 58 -8.41 -19.14 17.40
C GLU A 58 -7.15 -18.27 17.34
N LEU A 59 -7.36 -16.95 17.31
CA LEU A 59 -6.33 -15.90 17.31
C LEU A 59 -5.38 -16.10 18.50
N THR A 60 -4.33 -16.87 18.29
CA THR A 60 -3.10 -16.76 19.06
C THR A 60 -2.26 -15.71 18.34
N THR A 61 -1.77 -14.72 19.08
CA THR A 61 -0.81 -13.72 18.58
C THR A 61 0.23 -14.43 17.72
N VAL A 62 0.28 -14.09 16.43
CA VAL A 62 1.22 -14.66 15.47
C VAL A 62 2.63 -14.44 16.02
N ARG A 63 3.38 -15.53 16.17
CA ARG A 63 4.80 -15.49 16.56
C ARG A 63 5.57 -14.80 15.44
N GLU A 64 5.94 -13.54 15.64
CA GLU A 64 6.94 -12.90 14.79
C GLU A 64 8.31 -13.51 15.09
N SER A 65 8.95 -14.05 14.05
CA SER A 65 10.39 -14.28 14.06
C SER A 65 11.06 -12.92 13.98
N ALA A 66 12.06 -12.68 14.82
CA ALA A 66 12.74 -11.39 14.98
C ALA A 66 12.96 -10.67 13.63
N GLY A 67 12.40 -9.46 13.51
CA GLY A 67 12.58 -8.60 12.34
C GLY A 67 14.07 -8.48 11.99
N LYS A 68 14.40 -8.71 10.72
CA LYS A 68 15.76 -8.53 10.22
C LYS A 68 16.11 -7.04 10.29
N ILE A 69 17.03 -6.68 11.17
CA ILE A 69 17.81 -5.45 11.01
C ILE A 69 18.69 -5.66 9.77
N VAL A 70 18.30 -5.08 8.65
CA VAL A 70 19.07 -5.18 7.39
C VAL A 70 20.38 -4.43 7.56
N SER A 71 21.46 -5.18 7.74
CA SER A 71 22.84 -4.73 7.51
C SER A 71 23.28 -5.27 6.16
N GLN A 72 23.63 -4.39 5.24
CA GLN A 72 24.12 -4.74 3.91
C GLN A 72 25.54 -5.33 3.96
N LYS A 73 25.75 -6.50 3.36
CA LYS A 73 26.98 -6.87 2.59
C LYS A 73 26.91 -8.27 1.96
N GLY A 74 27.26 -8.36 0.67
CA GLY A 74 28.17 -9.40 0.14
C GLY A 74 27.60 -10.52 -0.73
N GLN A 75 27.89 -10.43 -2.03
CA GLN A 75 27.73 -11.40 -3.14
C GLN A 75 28.16 -12.86 -2.86
N SER A 76 27.47 -13.85 -3.46
CA SER A 76 28.04 -14.86 -4.40
C SER A 76 27.13 -16.10 -4.67
N ALA A 77 26.74 -16.25 -5.94
CA ALA A 77 26.45 -17.43 -6.78
C ALA A 77 26.35 -18.88 -6.22
N ALA A 78 25.28 -19.61 -6.61
CA ALA A 78 25.31 -20.80 -7.51
C ALA A 78 23.96 -21.59 -7.56
N GLU A 79 23.53 -21.96 -8.77
CA GLU A 79 22.45 -22.89 -9.18
C GLU A 79 22.91 -24.39 -9.17
N PRO A 80 22.15 -25.41 -9.71
CA PRO A 80 20.79 -25.88 -9.37
C PRO A 80 20.69 -27.44 -9.36
N VAL A 81 19.65 -28.08 -8.78
CA VAL A 81 19.28 -29.49 -9.13
C VAL A 81 17.77 -29.75 -8.99
N ALA A 82 17.23 -30.51 -9.95
CA ALA A 82 15.82 -30.72 -10.29
C ALA A 82 15.08 -31.93 -9.64
N LYS A 83 13.75 -31.78 -9.47
CA LYS A 83 12.59 -32.74 -9.66
C LYS A 83 12.62 -34.12 -8.94
N PRO A 84 11.51 -34.94 -8.87
CA PRO A 84 10.11 -34.78 -9.32
C PRO A 84 9.00 -35.12 -8.27
N MET A 85 7.73 -34.94 -8.68
CA MET A 85 6.50 -35.47 -8.05
C MET A 85 6.34 -37.00 -8.19
N PRO A 86 5.38 -37.60 -7.46
CA PRO A 86 4.43 -38.52 -8.11
C PRO A 86 2.96 -38.29 -7.75
N SER A 87 2.12 -38.94 -8.55
CA SER A 87 0.69 -38.80 -8.72
C SER A 87 -0.16 -39.83 -7.96
N THR A 88 -1.47 -39.53 -7.90
CA THR A 88 -2.64 -40.44 -7.91
C THR A 88 -2.89 -41.41 -6.76
N ALA A 89 -4.04 -41.24 -6.08
CA ALA A 89 -4.95 -42.34 -5.76
C ALA A 89 -6.38 -41.83 -5.54
N SER A 90 -7.34 -42.41 -6.28
CA SER A 90 -8.78 -42.27 -6.07
C SER A 90 -9.27 -43.25 -5.02
N LEU A 91 -10.24 -42.85 -4.18
CA LEU A 91 -11.15 -43.79 -3.49
C LEU A 91 -12.51 -43.11 -3.25
N LYS A 92 -13.58 -43.82 -3.62
CA LYS A 92 -14.99 -43.41 -3.54
C LYS A 92 -15.66 -43.90 -2.26
N CYS A 93 -16.55 -43.04 -1.75
CA CYS A 93 -17.84 -43.24 -1.06
C CYS A 93 -18.05 -44.36 -0.02
N SER A 94 -18.41 -43.94 1.20
CA SER A 94 -19.76 -44.08 1.80
C SER A 94 -19.79 -43.16 3.04
N GLY A 95 -20.76 -42.26 3.23
CA GLY A 95 -22.14 -42.53 3.58
C GLY A 95 -22.34 -42.32 5.09
N LYS A 96 -22.77 -41.12 5.51
CA LYS A 96 -23.63 -40.87 6.68
C LYS A 96 -24.03 -39.39 6.74
N THR A 97 -25.31 -39.20 6.96
CA THR A 97 -26.04 -37.96 7.16
C THR A 97 -25.59 -37.27 8.44
N GLU A 98 -24.98 -36.10 8.31
CA GLU A 98 -24.85 -35.13 9.40
C GLU A 98 -25.43 -33.80 8.92
N THR A 99 -26.35 -33.28 9.72
CA THR A 99 -27.03 -32.00 9.53
C THR A 99 -26.02 -30.87 9.61
N GLU A 100 -25.73 -30.22 8.48
CA GLU A 100 -24.88 -29.02 8.39
C GLU A 100 -25.46 -27.84 9.17
N PRO A 101 -24.74 -27.28 10.17
CA PRO A 101 -24.94 -25.90 10.58
C PRO A 101 -24.15 -24.97 9.64
N SER A 102 -24.87 -24.44 8.64
CA SER A 102 -24.70 -23.12 8.01
C SER A 102 -23.28 -22.62 7.67
N LYS A 103 -22.82 -22.90 6.44
CA LYS A 103 -21.78 -22.11 5.74
C LYS A 103 -22.07 -20.59 5.71
N SER A 104 -23.34 -20.18 5.79
CA SER A 104 -23.73 -18.76 5.76
C SER A 104 -23.43 -18.00 7.06
N TYR A 105 -23.49 -18.68 8.23
CA TYR A 105 -23.20 -18.04 9.52
C TYR A 105 -21.69 -17.86 9.69
N ALA A 106 -20.89 -18.89 9.35
CA ALA A 106 -19.43 -18.79 9.37
C ALA A 106 -18.93 -17.69 8.41
N GLY A 107 -19.45 -17.63 7.17
CA GLY A 107 -19.13 -16.56 6.22
C GLY A 107 -19.52 -15.16 6.72
N ALA A 108 -20.67 -15.03 7.38
CA ALA A 108 -21.10 -13.76 7.98
C ALA A 108 -20.23 -13.33 9.17
N VAL A 109 -19.80 -14.27 10.02
CA VAL A 109 -18.90 -14.01 11.16
C VAL A 109 -17.50 -13.61 10.68
N ILE A 110 -16.98 -14.26 9.63
CA ILE A 110 -15.68 -13.95 9.00
C ILE A 110 -15.73 -12.53 8.41
N SER A 111 -16.73 -12.22 7.60
CA SER A 111 -16.92 -10.87 7.03
C SER A 111 -17.05 -9.78 8.10
N HIS A 112 -17.67 -10.11 9.25
CA HIS A 112 -17.78 -9.18 10.38
C HIS A 112 -16.43 -8.95 11.09
N ARG A 113 -15.61 -9.99 11.26
CA ARG A 113 -14.25 -9.85 11.83
C ARG A 113 -13.36 -9.01 10.93
N PHE A 114 -13.35 -9.28 9.62
CA PHE A 114 -12.66 -8.46 8.64
C PHE A 114 -13.06 -6.98 8.75
N ALA A 115 -14.37 -6.72 8.72
CA ALA A 115 -14.89 -5.35 8.79
C ALA A 115 -14.50 -4.65 10.10
N ASN A 116 -14.42 -5.37 11.22
CA ASN A 116 -14.03 -4.81 12.51
C ASN A 116 -12.54 -4.45 12.57
N VAL A 117 -11.65 -5.35 12.15
CA VAL A 117 -10.21 -5.05 12.16
C VAL A 117 -9.86 -3.95 11.16
N ALA A 118 -10.47 -3.96 9.98
CA ALA A 118 -10.31 -2.90 8.98
C ALA A 118 -10.78 -1.54 9.52
N ARG A 119 -11.92 -1.50 10.22
CA ARG A 119 -12.42 -0.28 10.86
C ARG A 119 -11.43 0.26 11.89
N THR A 120 -10.87 -0.60 12.74
CA THR A 120 -9.88 -0.19 13.75
C THR A 120 -8.64 0.43 13.10
N VAL A 121 -8.13 -0.16 12.02
CA VAL A 121 -6.98 0.43 11.28
C VAL A 121 -7.35 1.80 10.74
N CYS A 122 -8.49 1.95 10.06
CA CYS A 122 -8.97 3.23 9.55
C CYS A 122 -9.15 4.29 10.65
N GLU A 123 -9.78 3.94 11.77
CA GLU A 123 -10.02 4.87 12.89
C GLU A 123 -8.72 5.39 13.51
N VAL A 124 -7.67 4.56 13.55
CA VAL A 124 -6.35 4.98 14.02
C VAL A 124 -5.68 5.87 12.97
N MET A 125 -5.66 5.46 11.70
CA MET A 125 -5.06 6.24 10.60
C MET A 125 -5.74 7.61 10.41
N ASP A 126 -7.06 7.71 10.61
CA ASP A 126 -7.81 8.96 10.49
C ASP A 126 -7.40 10.03 11.50
N ARG A 127 -6.70 9.64 12.56
CA ARG A 127 -6.18 10.54 13.60
C ARG A 127 -4.73 10.96 13.36
N PHE A 128 -4.04 10.37 12.38
CA PHE A 128 -2.62 10.66 12.14
C PHE A 128 -2.39 12.06 11.60
N THR A 129 -1.34 12.67 12.12
CA THR A 129 -0.77 13.92 11.63
C THR A 129 0.73 13.74 11.36
N LEU A 130 1.37 14.75 10.77
CA LEU A 130 2.84 14.74 10.62
C LEU A 130 3.57 14.61 11.96
N HIS A 131 3.03 15.23 13.02
CA HIS A 131 3.65 15.21 14.35
C HIS A 131 3.78 13.79 14.90
N ASP A 132 2.81 12.91 14.62
CA ASP A 132 2.84 11.51 15.06
C ASP A 132 3.97 10.71 14.40
N LEU A 133 4.42 11.14 13.22
CA LEU A 133 5.59 10.60 12.52
C LEU A 133 6.90 11.27 12.95
N GLY A 134 6.89 12.16 13.95
CA GLY A 134 8.05 12.97 14.32
C GLY A 134 8.48 13.94 13.21
N VAL A 135 7.55 14.32 12.33
CA VAL A 135 7.77 15.24 11.22
C VAL A 135 7.03 16.53 11.52
N ASP A 136 7.72 17.67 11.51
CA ASP A 136 7.04 18.96 11.44
C ASP A 136 6.95 19.48 9.99
N VAL A 137 6.22 20.57 9.78
CA VAL A 137 6.03 21.16 8.45
C VAL A 137 7.36 21.60 7.82
N GLN A 138 8.34 22.06 8.61
CA GLN A 138 9.65 22.46 8.10
C GLN A 138 10.49 21.25 7.69
N HIS A 139 10.45 20.15 8.46
CA HIS A 139 11.06 18.88 8.14
C HIS A 139 10.41 18.26 6.90
N ALA A 140 9.08 18.26 6.80
CA ALA A 140 8.36 17.81 5.60
C ALA A 140 8.79 18.64 4.39
N ALA A 141 8.74 19.97 4.48
CA ALA A 141 9.20 20.85 3.41
C ALA A 141 10.69 20.64 3.08
N SER A 142 11.53 20.36 4.07
CA SER A 142 12.96 20.10 3.87
C SER A 142 13.20 18.77 3.16
N SER A 143 12.55 17.68 3.57
CA SER A 143 12.59 16.39 2.87
C SER A 143 12.15 16.54 1.43
N LEU A 144 11.01 17.19 1.20
CA LEU A 144 10.47 17.45 -0.13
C LEU A 144 11.40 18.34 -0.99
N ARG A 145 12.14 19.26 -0.36
CA ARG A 145 13.19 20.05 -1.00
C ARG A 145 14.49 19.28 -1.23
N LEU A 146 14.88 18.36 -0.37
CA LEU A 146 16.09 17.55 -0.54
C LEU A 146 15.95 16.61 -1.73
N PHE A 147 14.76 16.03 -1.89
CA PHE A 147 14.44 15.11 -2.96
C PHE A 147 13.85 15.79 -4.19
N ARG A 148 14.14 17.08 -4.46
CA ARG A 148 13.53 17.89 -5.55
C ARG A 148 13.12 17.05 -6.78
N GLY A 149 11.81 16.89 -6.96
CA GLY A 149 11.23 16.19 -8.12
C GLY A 149 11.13 14.67 -7.99
N HIS A 150 11.55 14.09 -6.87
CA HIS A 150 11.48 12.67 -6.56
C HIS A 150 10.66 12.43 -5.30
N ILE A 151 9.91 11.33 -5.28
CA ILE A 151 9.17 10.91 -4.10
C ILE A 151 10.18 10.28 -3.14
N SER A 152 10.01 10.51 -1.84
CA SER A 152 10.79 9.79 -0.82
C SER A 152 9.90 9.00 0.12
N THR A 153 10.39 7.87 0.61
CA THR A 153 9.68 7.04 1.59
C THR A 153 10.38 7.05 2.94
N GLN A 154 9.60 6.89 4.00
CA GLN A 154 10.07 6.57 5.34
C GLN A 154 9.30 5.37 5.86
N THR A 155 9.99 4.25 6.01
CA THR A 155 9.41 3.02 6.58
C THR A 155 9.36 3.17 8.10
N VAL A 156 8.16 3.21 8.66
CA VAL A 156 7.89 3.31 10.10
C VAL A 156 8.03 1.94 10.76
N TYR A 157 7.52 0.90 10.09
CA TYR A 157 7.60 -0.50 10.51
C TYR A 157 7.56 -1.40 9.27
N SER A 158 8.27 -2.53 9.31
CA SER A 158 8.24 -3.52 8.24
C SER A 158 8.44 -4.93 8.83
N SER A 159 7.61 -5.87 8.40
CA SER A 159 7.72 -7.31 8.66
C SER A 159 7.16 -8.09 7.48
N ASP A 160 7.26 -9.42 7.49
CA ASP A 160 6.70 -10.28 6.44
C ASP A 160 5.15 -10.21 6.37
N LEU A 161 4.49 -9.67 7.41
CA LEU A 161 3.03 -9.62 7.53
C LEU A 161 2.45 -8.30 7.07
N PHE A 162 3.13 -7.18 7.35
CA PHE A 162 2.69 -5.85 6.94
C PHE A 162 3.83 -4.84 6.97
N GLU A 163 3.65 -3.76 6.20
CA GLU A 163 4.53 -2.60 6.22
C GLU A 163 3.73 -1.32 6.51
N ILE A 164 4.29 -0.43 7.33
CA ILE A 164 3.80 0.93 7.55
C ILE A 164 4.83 1.88 6.94
N VAL A 165 4.43 2.64 5.93
CA VAL A 165 5.32 3.51 5.17
C VAL A 165 4.67 4.86 4.90
N ALA A 166 5.44 5.93 5.05
CA ALA A 166 5.04 7.27 4.68
C ALA A 166 5.71 7.70 3.38
N PHE A 167 4.92 8.07 2.38
CA PHE A 167 5.37 8.63 1.11
C PHE A 167 5.30 10.15 1.14
N PHE A 168 6.41 10.79 0.79
CA PHE A 168 6.54 12.24 0.70
C PHE A 168 6.61 12.63 -0.77
N PHE A 169 5.55 13.28 -1.24
CA PHE A 169 5.37 13.71 -2.62
C PHE A 169 5.67 15.20 -2.76
N PRO A 170 6.75 15.60 -3.46
CA PRO A 170 6.90 16.99 -3.88
C PRO A 170 5.73 17.39 -4.78
N ALA A 171 5.31 18.66 -4.74
CA ALA A 171 4.30 19.16 -5.66
C ALA A 171 4.63 18.76 -7.11
N ARG A 172 3.62 18.28 -7.85
CA ARG A 172 3.72 17.78 -9.24
C ARG A 172 4.46 16.45 -9.43
N SER A 173 4.92 15.79 -8.37
CA SER A 173 5.36 14.39 -8.46
C SER A 173 4.16 13.45 -8.56
N ALA A 174 4.39 12.24 -9.05
CA ALA A 174 3.35 11.24 -9.24
C ALA A 174 3.89 9.84 -9.02
N ILE A 175 3.01 8.93 -8.62
CA ILE A 175 3.18 7.49 -8.85
C ILE A 175 2.20 7.16 -9.96
N PRO A 176 2.66 6.59 -11.10
CA PRO A 176 1.79 6.24 -12.22
C PRO A 176 0.78 5.16 -11.81
N LEU A 177 -0.11 4.77 -12.73
CA LEU A 177 -1.01 3.65 -12.45
C LEU A 177 -0.18 2.41 -12.12
N HIS A 178 -0.45 1.83 -10.96
CA HIS A 178 0.19 0.62 -10.49
C HIS A 178 -0.79 -0.21 -9.68
N ASP A 179 -0.52 -1.50 -9.54
CA ASP A 179 -1.33 -2.43 -8.75
C ASP A 179 -0.65 -2.90 -7.46
N HIS A 180 -1.40 -3.69 -6.69
CA HIS A 180 -0.99 -4.24 -5.40
C HIS A 180 -1.38 -5.74 -5.33
N PRO A 181 -0.66 -6.64 -6.03
CA PRO A 181 -1.10 -8.01 -6.25
C PRO A 181 -1.28 -8.81 -4.95
N GLY A 182 -2.52 -9.22 -4.67
CA GLY A 182 -2.86 -10.01 -3.48
C GLY A 182 -2.79 -9.23 -2.16
N MET A 183 -2.67 -7.90 -2.20
CA MET A 183 -2.50 -7.07 -1.02
C MET A 183 -3.80 -6.32 -0.66
N THR A 184 -4.01 -6.14 0.63
CA THR A 184 -4.91 -5.11 1.17
C THR A 184 -4.09 -3.92 1.61
N VAL A 185 -4.43 -2.72 1.16
CA VAL A 185 -3.73 -1.47 1.49
C VAL A 185 -4.69 -0.50 2.14
N PHE A 186 -4.32 0.01 3.30
CA PHE A 186 -4.96 1.16 3.91
C PHE A 186 -4.13 2.39 3.60
N SER A 187 -4.77 3.46 3.11
CA SER A 187 -4.06 4.66 2.69
C SER A 187 -4.74 5.92 3.19
N LYS A 188 -3.94 6.88 3.68
CA LYS A 188 -4.40 8.13 4.26
C LYS A 188 -3.48 9.29 3.84
N VAL A 189 -4.05 10.32 3.23
CA VAL A 189 -3.36 11.62 3.11
C VAL A 189 -3.34 12.27 4.49
N ILE A 190 -2.16 12.60 5.00
CA ILE A 190 -1.98 13.24 6.32
C ILE A 190 -1.47 14.67 6.23
N TYR A 191 -1.03 15.11 5.03
CA TYR A 191 -0.64 16.48 4.74
C TYR A 191 -0.78 16.75 3.23
N GLY A 192 -1.16 17.98 2.86
CA GLY A 192 -1.18 18.40 1.46
C GLY A 192 -2.41 17.96 0.69
N SER A 193 -2.26 17.71 -0.61
CA SER A 193 -3.34 17.32 -1.49
C SER A 193 -2.82 16.65 -2.76
N LEU A 194 -3.49 15.59 -3.19
CA LEU A 194 -3.18 14.89 -4.44
C LEU A 194 -4.48 14.48 -5.15
N THR A 195 -4.39 14.24 -6.45
CA THR A 195 -5.43 13.52 -7.19
C THR A 195 -5.18 12.04 -7.13
N MET A 196 -6.24 11.26 -6.93
CA MET A 196 -6.24 9.81 -7.06
C MET A 196 -7.19 9.42 -8.17
N GLU A 197 -6.70 8.58 -9.07
CA GLU A 197 -7.54 7.78 -9.96
C GLU A 197 -7.34 6.30 -9.65
N SER A 198 -8.42 5.51 -9.69
CA SER A 198 -8.34 4.07 -9.43
C SER A 198 -9.29 3.26 -10.30
N TYR A 199 -8.96 1.97 -10.48
CA TYR A 199 -9.61 1.05 -11.40
C TYR A 199 -9.69 -0.37 -10.82
N ASP A 200 -10.72 -1.10 -11.27
CA ASP A 200 -10.81 -2.55 -11.15
C ASP A 200 -10.75 -3.19 -12.52
N TRP A 201 -10.17 -4.39 -12.63
CA TRP A 201 -10.26 -5.17 -13.85
C TRP A 201 -11.73 -5.46 -14.21
N VAL A 202 -12.08 -5.34 -15.49
CA VAL A 202 -13.36 -5.86 -16.00
C VAL A 202 -13.31 -7.38 -16.02
N ASP A 203 -12.22 -7.91 -16.58
CA ASP A 203 -11.84 -9.31 -16.55
C ASP A 203 -10.41 -9.37 -16.00
N GLN A 204 -10.23 -9.96 -14.82
CA GLN A 204 -8.92 -9.99 -14.16
C GLN A 204 -7.93 -10.85 -14.96
N PRO A 205 -6.80 -10.27 -15.43
CA PRO A 205 -5.76 -11.05 -16.06
C PRO A 205 -5.12 -12.00 -15.04
N SER A 206 -4.61 -13.14 -15.51
CA SER A 206 -3.90 -14.05 -14.60
C SER A 206 -2.63 -13.37 -14.07
N PRO A 207 -2.28 -13.55 -12.78
CA PRO A 207 -1.07 -12.95 -12.21
C PRO A 207 0.19 -13.27 -13.03
N THR A 208 0.36 -14.55 -13.41
CA THR A 208 1.48 -14.99 -14.26
C THR A 208 1.56 -14.25 -15.59
N THR A 209 0.43 -13.87 -16.18
CA THR A 209 0.43 -13.06 -17.42
C THR A 209 0.96 -11.65 -17.16
N LEU A 210 0.59 -11.02 -16.05
CA LEU A 210 1.11 -9.70 -15.69
C LEU A 210 2.62 -9.77 -15.40
N ASP A 211 3.05 -10.75 -14.61
CA ASP A 211 4.47 -10.96 -14.27
C ASP A 211 5.32 -11.17 -15.54
N GLU A 212 4.86 -12.04 -16.46
CA GLU A 212 5.55 -12.30 -17.73
C GLU A 212 5.70 -11.04 -18.59
N TRP A 213 4.67 -10.19 -18.63
CA TRP A 213 4.74 -8.92 -19.33
C TRP A 213 5.67 -7.93 -18.63
N SER A 214 5.56 -7.79 -17.31
CA SER A 214 6.41 -6.88 -16.52
C SER A 214 7.89 -7.19 -16.73
N ASN A 215 8.27 -8.44 -16.49
CA ASN A 215 9.64 -8.94 -16.66
C ASN A 215 10.18 -8.68 -18.07
N ARG A 216 9.36 -8.86 -19.10
CA ARG A 216 9.76 -8.61 -20.49
C ARG A 216 10.03 -7.13 -20.76
N LEU A 217 9.19 -6.25 -20.23
CA LEU A 217 9.27 -4.81 -20.48
C LEU A 217 10.40 -4.19 -19.65
N GLU A 218 10.63 -4.64 -18.42
CA GLU A 218 11.79 -4.26 -17.61
C GLU A 218 13.10 -4.68 -18.28
N ALA A 219 13.21 -5.94 -18.73
CA ALA A 219 14.38 -6.39 -19.46
C ALA A 219 14.63 -5.60 -20.76
N ALA A 220 13.58 -5.05 -21.38
CA ALA A 220 13.72 -4.15 -22.53
C ALA A 220 14.18 -2.74 -22.11
N ALA A 221 13.64 -2.21 -21.03
CA ALA A 221 14.06 -0.93 -20.44
C ALA A 221 15.54 -0.96 -20.03
N ASP A 222 16.02 -2.05 -19.43
CA ASP A 222 17.42 -2.24 -19.03
C ASP A 222 18.41 -2.22 -20.20
N ARG A 223 17.96 -2.61 -21.39
CA ARG A 223 18.76 -2.52 -22.63
C ARG A 223 18.70 -1.14 -23.29
N GLY A 224 17.93 -0.21 -22.73
CA GLY A 224 17.71 1.14 -23.28
C GLY A 224 16.55 1.23 -24.28
N ASP A 225 15.73 0.18 -24.44
CA ASP A 225 14.62 0.12 -25.40
C ASP A 225 13.31 0.72 -24.80
N PHE A 226 13.38 1.82 -24.05
CA PHE A 226 12.25 2.38 -23.28
C PHE A 226 10.98 2.64 -24.10
N LYS A 227 11.13 3.11 -25.34
CA LYS A 227 9.98 3.34 -26.24
C LYS A 227 9.22 2.03 -26.54
N THR A 228 9.95 0.94 -26.72
CA THR A 228 9.37 -0.39 -26.93
C THR A 228 8.75 -0.88 -25.61
N ALA A 229 9.46 -0.74 -24.50
CA ALA A 229 9.01 -1.16 -23.16
C ALA A 229 7.70 -0.47 -22.70
N THR A 230 7.48 0.77 -23.12
CA THR A 230 6.29 1.56 -22.74
C THR A 230 5.10 1.35 -23.67
N THR A 231 5.32 0.93 -24.93
CA THR A 231 4.25 0.84 -25.94
C THR A 231 3.88 -0.58 -26.38
N ALA A 232 4.70 -1.58 -26.05
CA ALA A 232 4.52 -2.96 -26.51
C ALA A 232 3.63 -3.83 -25.62
N GLY A 233 3.28 -3.38 -24.41
CA GLY A 233 2.52 -4.19 -23.46
C GLY A 233 1.10 -4.53 -23.90
N ALA A 234 0.56 -5.61 -23.33
CA ALA A 234 -0.84 -5.99 -23.50
C ALA A 234 -1.78 -4.95 -22.87
N CYS A 235 -2.97 -4.83 -23.44
CA CYS A 235 -4.03 -3.95 -22.94
C CYS A 235 -5.13 -4.78 -22.25
N PHE A 236 -5.58 -4.31 -21.09
CA PHE A 236 -6.62 -4.92 -20.29
C PHE A 236 -7.74 -3.90 -20.03
N ALA A 237 -8.98 -4.36 -20.07
CA ALA A 237 -10.13 -3.50 -19.77
C ALA A 237 -10.25 -3.32 -18.25
N ALA A 238 -10.39 -2.08 -17.80
CA ALA A 238 -10.56 -1.76 -16.39
C ALA A 238 -11.67 -0.71 -16.19
N ARG A 239 -12.49 -0.88 -15.16
CA ARG A 239 -13.56 0.04 -14.79
C ARG A 239 -13.06 1.04 -13.76
N GLN A 240 -13.27 2.34 -14.03
CA GLN A 240 -12.90 3.42 -13.12
C GLN A 240 -13.73 3.35 -11.83
N ARG A 241 -13.06 3.48 -10.69
CA ARG A 241 -13.66 3.49 -9.35
C ARG A 241 -13.60 4.84 -8.69
N ALA A 242 -12.50 5.55 -8.87
CA ALA A 242 -12.34 6.90 -8.36
C ALA A 242 -11.62 7.79 -9.37
N ASP A 243 -11.98 9.07 -9.31
CA ASP A 243 -11.26 10.21 -9.89
C ASP A 243 -11.57 11.39 -8.98
N THR A 244 -10.69 11.62 -8.00
CA THR A 244 -10.99 12.52 -6.90
C THR A 244 -9.74 13.20 -6.38
N ILE A 245 -9.94 14.25 -5.60
CA ILE A 245 -8.90 14.93 -4.84
C ILE A 245 -8.95 14.42 -3.40
N LEU A 246 -7.80 13.97 -2.89
CA LEU A 246 -7.62 13.57 -1.51
C LEU A 246 -6.87 14.65 -0.74
N THR A 247 -7.35 14.87 0.48
CA THR A 247 -6.86 15.86 1.46
C THR A 247 -6.88 15.20 2.84
N PRO A 248 -6.24 15.77 3.89
CA PRO A 248 -6.28 15.21 5.24
C PRO A 248 -7.68 14.98 5.80
N GLU A 249 -8.67 15.74 5.34
CA GLU A 249 -10.08 15.61 5.71
C GLU A 249 -10.77 14.38 5.09
N ALA A 250 -10.23 13.82 4.00
CA ALA A 250 -10.74 12.59 3.41
C ALA A 250 -10.46 11.40 4.34
N PRO A 251 -11.42 10.49 4.59
CA PRO A 251 -11.19 9.32 5.43
C PRO A 251 -10.16 8.38 4.81
N THR A 252 -9.55 7.55 5.66
CA THR A 252 -8.71 6.43 5.24
C THR A 252 -9.49 5.55 4.28
N PHE A 253 -8.91 5.26 3.13
CA PHE A 253 -9.50 4.38 2.12
C PHE A 253 -8.76 3.05 2.07
N ILE A 254 -9.46 2.03 1.56
CA ILE A 254 -8.98 0.64 1.54
C ILE A 254 -8.96 0.18 0.09
N LEU A 255 -7.81 -0.34 -0.32
CA LEU A 255 -7.62 -1.08 -1.55
C LEU A 255 -7.56 -2.57 -1.20
N LYS A 256 -8.15 -3.40 -2.05
CA LYS A 256 -8.18 -4.86 -1.89
C LYS A 256 -7.64 -5.52 -3.15
N PRO A 257 -7.35 -6.83 -3.13
CA PRO A 257 -6.95 -7.55 -4.34
C PRO A 257 -7.96 -7.42 -5.48
N ASP A 258 -9.25 -7.24 -5.16
CA ASP A 258 -10.37 -7.18 -6.10
C ASP A 258 -11.10 -5.81 -6.11
N PHE A 259 -10.60 -4.80 -5.40
CA PHE A 259 -11.25 -3.49 -5.30
C PHE A 259 -10.26 -2.33 -5.23
N ALA A 260 -10.39 -1.39 -6.18
CA ALA A 260 -9.52 -0.24 -6.41
C ALA A 260 -8.02 -0.60 -6.46
N ASN A 261 -7.69 -1.84 -6.83
CA ASN A 261 -6.34 -2.38 -6.71
C ASN A 261 -5.33 -1.61 -7.58
N ILE A 262 -5.79 -1.09 -8.72
CA ILE A 262 -4.97 -0.30 -9.64
C ILE A 262 -5.23 1.17 -9.36
N HIS A 263 -4.21 1.95 -9.06
CA HIS A 263 -4.39 3.38 -8.85
C HIS A 263 -3.15 4.21 -9.17
N ALA A 264 -3.35 5.51 -9.32
CA ALA A 264 -2.29 6.49 -9.49
C ALA A 264 -2.48 7.64 -8.53
N PHE A 265 -1.37 8.23 -8.10
CA PHE A 265 -1.34 9.45 -7.32
C PHE A 265 -0.62 10.55 -8.09
N SER A 266 -1.17 11.77 -8.09
CA SER A 266 -0.49 12.96 -8.61
C SER A 266 -0.64 14.12 -7.66
N ALA A 267 0.49 14.59 -7.13
CA ALA A 267 0.51 15.58 -6.06
C ALA A 267 0.17 16.98 -6.58
N LEU A 268 -0.89 17.59 -6.03
CA LEU A 268 -1.29 18.97 -6.33
C LEU A 268 -0.46 19.97 -5.54
N SER A 269 -0.09 19.60 -4.32
CA SER A 269 0.85 20.30 -3.45
C SER A 269 1.88 19.32 -2.90
N ASP A 270 2.87 19.83 -2.18
CA ASP A 270 3.65 19.02 -1.24
C ASP A 270 2.69 18.20 -0.37
N THR A 271 2.84 16.87 -0.39
CA THR A 271 1.86 15.93 0.14
C THR A 271 2.53 14.77 0.86
N VAL A 272 1.91 14.29 1.94
CA VAL A 272 2.36 13.08 2.66
C VAL A 272 1.20 12.09 2.72
N VAL A 273 1.46 10.86 2.26
CA VAL A 273 0.53 9.74 2.30
C VAL A 273 1.09 8.69 3.24
N LEU A 274 0.28 8.20 4.17
CA LEU A 274 0.60 7.09 5.06
C LEU A 274 -0.12 5.84 4.56
N ASP A 275 0.65 4.80 4.26
CA ASP A 275 0.15 3.52 3.81
C ASP A 275 0.45 2.42 4.83
N VAL A 276 -0.49 1.48 4.94
CA VAL A 276 -0.31 0.19 5.60
C VAL A 276 -0.59 -0.92 4.59
N LEU A 277 0.44 -1.67 4.20
CA LEU A 277 0.37 -2.71 3.17
C LEU A 277 0.34 -4.10 3.82
N MET A 278 -0.60 -4.97 3.44
CA MET A 278 -0.79 -6.30 4.03
C MET A 278 -1.11 -7.38 2.97
N PRO A 279 -0.21 -8.36 2.74
CA PRO A 279 1.22 -8.33 3.07
C PRO A 279 1.95 -7.20 2.32
N PRO A 280 3.24 -6.92 2.62
CA PRO A 280 4.04 -6.07 1.75
C PRO A 280 4.34 -6.76 0.40
N TYR A 281 4.87 -5.96 -0.53
CA TYR A 281 5.46 -6.45 -1.77
C TYR A 281 6.60 -7.45 -1.49
N ASP A 282 6.84 -8.35 -2.43
CA ASP A 282 7.82 -9.44 -2.31
C ASP A 282 8.27 -9.89 -3.70
N GLU A 283 9.41 -9.37 -4.12
CA GLU A 283 9.98 -9.63 -5.45
C GLU A 283 10.33 -11.10 -5.65
N GLU A 284 10.83 -11.77 -4.62
CA GLU A 284 11.16 -13.20 -4.69
C GLU A 284 9.91 -14.09 -4.67
N GLY A 285 8.85 -13.62 -4.01
CA GLY A 285 7.57 -14.31 -3.86
C GLY A 285 6.53 -14.00 -4.94
N GLY A 286 6.88 -13.27 -5.99
CA GLY A 286 5.98 -12.95 -7.11
C GLY A 286 4.85 -11.97 -6.74
N ARG A 287 5.11 -11.06 -5.80
CA ARG A 287 4.24 -9.92 -5.49
C ARG A 287 4.95 -8.63 -5.87
N ASP A 288 5.29 -8.52 -7.15
CA ASP A 288 5.86 -7.30 -7.74
C ASP A 288 4.74 -6.32 -8.10
N CYS A 289 5.03 -5.01 -8.00
CA CYS A 289 4.11 -4.01 -8.51
C CYS A 289 4.17 -3.97 -10.05
N HIS A 290 3.02 -3.99 -10.70
CA HIS A 290 2.91 -3.76 -12.14
C HIS A 290 2.59 -2.31 -12.42
N TYR A 291 3.12 -1.76 -13.51
CA TYR A 291 2.82 -0.40 -13.96
C TYR A 291 1.92 -0.40 -15.18
N PHE A 292 1.05 0.60 -15.28
CA PHE A 292 0.09 0.73 -16.36
C PHE A 292 0.03 2.14 -16.92
N GLU A 293 -0.38 2.26 -18.18
CA GLU A 293 -0.75 3.51 -18.81
C GLU A 293 -2.16 3.42 -19.43
N LYS A 294 -2.90 4.53 -19.41
CA LYS A 294 -4.19 4.61 -20.10
C LYS A 294 -3.98 4.72 -21.60
N VAL A 295 -4.55 3.80 -22.35
CA VAL A 295 -4.53 3.82 -23.81
C VAL A 295 -5.77 4.53 -24.34
N GLY A 296 -5.58 5.77 -24.82
CA GLY A 296 -6.47 6.48 -25.72
C GLY A 296 -7.94 6.64 -25.27
N ALA A 297 -8.30 7.83 -24.79
CA ALA A 297 -9.70 8.29 -24.82
C ALA A 297 -10.00 9.02 -26.14
N ARG A 298 -10.29 8.28 -27.21
CA ARG A 298 -11.21 8.81 -28.23
C ARG A 298 -12.38 7.85 -28.26
N GLY A 299 -13.42 8.21 -27.52
CA GLY A 299 -14.63 7.43 -27.35
C GLY A 299 -15.05 6.81 -28.68
N ARG A 300 -14.96 5.48 -28.76
CA ARG A 300 -15.74 4.77 -29.77
C ARG A 300 -17.21 5.04 -29.43
N PRO A 301 -18.05 5.43 -30.39
CA PRO A 301 -19.49 5.46 -30.16
C PRO A 301 -19.92 4.08 -29.63
N GLY A 302 -20.38 4.03 -28.37
CA GLY A 302 -20.72 2.78 -27.68
C GLY A 302 -19.78 2.33 -26.55
N SER A 303 -18.70 3.07 -26.22
CA SER A 303 -17.93 2.78 -24.99
C SER A 303 -18.76 3.13 -23.76
N VAL A 304 -18.88 2.18 -22.81
CA VAL A 304 -19.43 2.45 -21.49
C VAL A 304 -18.55 3.52 -20.83
N ALA A 305 -19.16 4.60 -20.32
CA ALA A 305 -18.46 5.84 -19.95
C ALA A 305 -17.37 5.70 -18.86
N ASP A 306 -17.29 4.55 -18.20
CA ASP A 306 -16.42 4.25 -17.07
C ASP A 306 -15.40 3.14 -17.34
N VAL A 307 -15.29 2.60 -18.56
CA VAL A 307 -14.30 1.55 -18.89
C VAL A 307 -13.12 2.13 -19.68
N ALA A 308 -11.91 2.01 -19.11
CA ALA A 308 -10.64 2.36 -19.73
C ALA A 308 -9.91 1.12 -20.26
N GLN A 309 -8.97 1.33 -21.18
CA GLN A 309 -7.97 0.34 -21.57
C GLN A 309 -6.66 0.69 -20.88
N LEU A 310 -6.15 -0.21 -20.05
CA LEU A 310 -4.89 -0.07 -19.34
C LEU A 310 -3.85 -0.97 -19.99
N ARG A 311 -2.75 -0.39 -20.47
CA ARG A 311 -1.61 -1.12 -21.01
C ARG A 311 -0.57 -1.32 -19.93
N ILE A 312 -0.13 -2.56 -19.73
CA ILE A 312 1.04 -2.83 -18.87
C ILE A 312 2.31 -2.24 -19.48
N THR A 313 3.12 -1.59 -18.67
CA THR A 313 4.37 -0.92 -19.07
C THR A 313 5.47 -1.28 -18.08
N SER A 314 6.74 -1.08 -18.46
CA SER A 314 7.79 -0.93 -17.46
C SER A 314 7.53 0.30 -16.58
N ALA A 315 8.15 0.35 -15.40
CA ALA A 315 8.24 1.59 -14.63
C ALA A 315 8.71 2.75 -15.54
N PRO A 316 8.06 3.92 -15.51
CA PRO A 316 8.51 5.07 -16.29
C PRO A 316 9.90 5.55 -15.83
N ASP A 317 10.71 6.04 -16.75
CA ASP A 317 12.08 6.53 -16.49
C ASP A 317 12.12 7.74 -15.52
N TRP A 318 11.04 8.51 -15.46
CA TRP A 318 10.88 9.62 -14.54
C TRP A 318 10.46 9.19 -13.12
N LEU A 319 9.98 7.96 -12.93
CA LEU A 319 9.58 7.47 -11.62
C LEU A 319 10.83 7.15 -10.80
N VAL A 320 11.06 7.98 -9.78
CA VAL A 320 12.17 7.79 -8.84
C VAL A 320 11.62 7.94 -7.43
N ILE A 321 11.65 6.84 -6.69
CA ILE A 321 11.26 6.76 -5.28
C ILE A 321 12.51 6.44 -4.47
N LYS A 322 12.81 7.26 -3.46
CA LYS A 322 14.02 7.12 -2.63
C LYS A 322 13.68 6.86 -1.17
N GLY A 323 14.19 5.76 -0.63
CA GLY A 323 14.14 5.50 0.81
C GLY A 323 14.94 6.55 1.59
N SER A 324 14.37 6.99 2.71
CA SER A 324 15.02 7.87 3.67
C SER A 324 14.84 7.35 5.10
N GLU A 325 15.77 7.71 5.99
CA GLU A 325 15.76 7.21 7.36
C GLU A 325 14.58 7.80 8.14
N TYR A 326 13.76 6.92 8.72
CA TYR A 326 12.72 7.31 9.66
C TYR A 326 13.34 7.64 11.03
N ARG A 327 13.21 8.90 11.44
CA ARG A 327 13.69 9.40 12.74
C ARG A 327 12.57 9.65 13.74
N GLY A 328 11.34 9.37 13.33
CA GLY A 328 10.19 9.52 14.19
C GLY A 328 10.08 8.40 15.22
N PRO A 329 8.99 8.45 16.00
CA PRO A 329 8.76 7.51 17.06
C PRO A 329 8.46 6.11 16.54
N ARG A 330 9.02 5.10 17.20
CA ARG A 330 8.99 3.71 16.72
C ARG A 330 7.92 2.90 17.42
N ALA A 331 7.29 1.98 16.69
CA ALA A 331 6.53 0.91 17.29
C ALA A 331 7.47 -0.02 18.08
N ILE A 332 7.00 -0.48 19.24
CA ILE A 332 7.67 -1.49 20.06
C ILE A 332 6.88 -2.78 19.87
N PRO A 333 7.44 -3.77 19.14
CA PRO A 333 6.87 -5.11 19.10
C PRO A 333 6.80 -5.69 20.51
N ALA A 334 5.71 -6.34 20.85
CA ALA A 334 5.59 -7.01 22.13
C ALA A 334 6.65 -8.14 22.18
N ILE A 335 7.68 -7.98 23.02
CA ILE A 335 8.57 -9.09 23.34
C ILE A 335 7.71 -10.13 24.07
N GLN A 336 7.40 -11.25 23.42
CA GLN A 336 6.95 -12.43 24.16
C GLN A 336 8.12 -12.85 25.04
N THR A 337 8.08 -12.50 26.32
CA THR A 337 8.93 -13.14 27.33
C THR A 337 8.61 -14.62 27.25
N ASP A 338 9.59 -15.40 26.81
CA ASP A 338 9.52 -16.86 26.80
C ASP A 338 9.25 -17.28 28.25
N ARG A 339 7.98 -17.58 28.58
CA ARG A 339 7.65 -18.32 29.80
C ARG A 339 8.11 -19.77 29.59
N ARG A 340 9.41 -19.98 29.45
CA ARG A 340 10.02 -21.25 29.84
C ARG A 340 10.05 -21.23 31.34
N GLY A 341 9.38 -22.23 31.92
CA GLY A 341 9.12 -22.33 33.34
C GLY A 341 10.38 -22.25 34.18
N ASP A 342 10.22 -21.56 35.31
CA ASP A 342 10.80 -21.97 36.58
C ASP A 342 9.83 -22.93 37.27
#